data_AF-A0A1B3EB18-F1
#
_entry.id   AF-A0A1B3EB18-F1
#
_cell.length_a   1.000
_cell.length_b   1.000
_cell.length_c   1.000
_cell.angle_alpha   90.00
_cell.angle_beta   90.00
_cell.angle_gamma   90.00
#
_symmetry.space_group_name_H-M   'P 1'
#
loop_
_entity.id
_entity.type
_entity.pdbx_description
1 polymer ?
#
loop_
_entity_poly.entity_id
_entity_poly.type
_entity_poly.pdbx_seq_one_letter_code
_entity_poly.pdbx_strand_id
1 'polypeptide(L)'
;MSMRRCNICLRRSKMSRDHIFPRSITKKVQRRVSDIGRRLGAALTSKPTKIAQNGYTESNICEHCNNSLLGTYLDPHLTKLYKDVDRELGYLKFLGGGSIIVRDVDLKKAIRAASAHLLAYSKQAHYKAPIARDLRRLVFKGKRSPRLRIGIWLFPYKDQVLLNSVGIASILKGVTPITISAYKTYPLAIAFVFDNPTYTFPFKSVLEISNCFEMPDDIVSLRLMTVPLVHQLWPEAPLDSGMVLMHNESGVHTQPYMNLKQYPY
;
A
#
# COMPACT_ATOMS: atom_id res chain seq x y z
N MET A 1 21.16 -22.67 -8.84
CA MET A 1 20.12 -21.65 -8.54
C MET A 1 20.48 -20.93 -7.25
N SER A 2 20.56 -19.59 -7.26
CA SER A 2 20.90 -18.82 -6.05
C SER A 2 19.71 -18.78 -5.08
N MET A 3 19.90 -19.32 -3.87
CA MET A 3 18.91 -19.22 -2.79
C MET A 3 19.00 -17.85 -2.13
N ARG A 4 17.85 -17.15 -2.06
CA ARG A 4 17.74 -15.84 -1.40
C ARG A 4 16.82 -15.94 -0.18
N ARG A 5 16.92 -14.95 0.71
CA ARG A 5 16.06 -14.86 1.90
C ARG A 5 14.70 -14.28 1.50
N CYS A 6 13.61 -15.00 1.81
CA CYS A 6 12.25 -14.51 1.62
C CYS A 6 12.00 -13.26 2.48
N ASN A 7 11.43 -12.21 1.92
CA ASN A 7 11.17 -10.97 2.65
C ASN A 7 10.13 -11.12 3.77
N ILE A 8 9.20 -12.07 3.63
CA ILE A 8 8.12 -12.31 4.58
C ILE A 8 8.61 -13.24 5.70
N CYS A 9 8.90 -14.51 5.38
CA CYS A 9 9.25 -15.51 6.41
C CYS A 9 10.73 -15.57 6.80
N LEU A 10 11.61 -14.83 6.12
CA LEU A 10 13.06 -14.83 6.37
C LEU A 10 13.79 -16.17 6.14
N ARG A 11 13.11 -17.21 5.63
CA ARG A 11 13.74 -18.47 5.24
C ARG A 11 14.48 -18.31 3.91
N ARG A 12 15.62 -18.99 3.76
CA ARG A 12 16.33 -19.11 2.49
C ARG A 12 15.61 -20.11 1.61
N SER A 13 15.27 -19.72 0.39
CA SER A 13 14.54 -20.58 -0.56
C SER A 13 14.72 -20.10 -2.00
N LYS A 14 14.15 -20.83 -2.94
CA LYS A 14 13.93 -20.33 -4.30
C LYS A 14 12.83 -19.28 -4.25
N MET A 15 13.09 -18.11 -4.85
CA MET A 15 12.10 -17.04 -4.88
C MET A 15 11.09 -17.31 -5.99
N SER A 16 9.81 -17.10 -5.69
CA SER A 16 8.71 -17.08 -6.64
C SER A 16 8.44 -15.66 -7.11
N ARG A 17 7.74 -15.52 -8.23
CA ARG A 17 7.29 -14.24 -8.76
C ARG A 17 5.90 -13.93 -8.21
N ASP A 18 5.76 -12.74 -7.63
CA ASP A 18 4.52 -12.25 -7.04
C ASP A 18 4.11 -10.93 -7.68
N HIS A 19 2.80 -10.67 -7.75
CA HIS A 19 2.26 -9.39 -8.19
C HIS A 19 2.09 -8.49 -6.97
N ILE A 20 2.93 -7.47 -6.87
CA ILE A 20 2.89 -6.49 -5.77
C ILE A 20 1.51 -5.87 -5.62
N PHE A 21 0.81 -5.66 -6.74
CA PHE A 21 -0.62 -5.36 -6.74
C PHE A 21 -1.35 -6.56 -7.34
N PRO A 22 -2.10 -7.35 -6.54
CA PRO A 22 -2.75 -8.56 -7.02
C PRO A 22 -3.62 -8.33 -8.26
N ARG A 23 -3.59 -9.29 -9.18
CA ARG A 23 -4.43 -9.23 -10.41
C ARG A 23 -5.92 -9.25 -10.10
N SER A 24 -6.32 -9.73 -8.93
CA SER A 24 -7.70 -9.78 -8.49
C SER A 24 -8.30 -8.40 -8.16
N ILE A 25 -7.44 -7.42 -7.85
CA ILE A 25 -7.84 -6.03 -7.54
C ILE A 25 -7.38 -5.02 -8.60
N THR A 26 -6.69 -5.48 -9.64
CA THR A 26 -6.12 -4.61 -10.68
C THR A 26 -6.57 -5.04 -12.07
N LYS A 27 -6.81 -4.08 -12.96
CA LYS A 27 -7.12 -4.36 -14.36
C LYS A 27 -5.88 -4.90 -15.07
N LYS A 28 -6.05 -5.95 -15.89
CA LYS A 28 -4.99 -6.51 -16.76
C LYS A 28 -4.72 -5.56 -17.93
N VAL A 29 -3.85 -4.58 -17.70
CA VAL A 29 -3.39 -3.63 -18.73
C VAL A 29 -1.88 -3.51 -18.67
N GLN A 30 -1.26 -3.10 -19.78
CA GLN A 30 0.15 -2.69 -19.77
C GLN A 30 0.32 -1.51 -18.82
N ARG A 31 1.37 -1.54 -17.99
CA ARG A 31 1.65 -0.48 -17.03
C ARG A 31 3.05 0.06 -17.20
N ARG A 32 3.17 1.38 -17.15
CA ARG A 32 4.43 2.09 -17.06
C ARG A 32 4.85 2.09 -15.59
N VAL A 33 6.02 1.52 -15.29
CA VAL A 33 6.56 1.37 -13.93
C VAL A 33 7.75 2.32 -13.77
N SER A 34 7.70 3.17 -12.76
CA SER A 34 8.74 4.13 -12.40
C SER A 34 9.07 4.05 -10.91
N ASP A 35 10.31 4.37 -10.55
CA ASP A 35 10.66 4.69 -9.16
C ASP A 35 9.89 5.94 -8.69
N ILE A 36 9.58 6.01 -7.41
CA ILE A 36 8.79 7.12 -6.88
C ILE A 36 9.53 8.46 -6.93
N GLY A 37 10.85 8.48 -6.72
CA GLY A 37 11.65 9.71 -6.81
C GLY A 37 11.57 10.35 -8.19
N ARG A 38 11.55 9.52 -9.25
CA ARG A 38 11.36 9.97 -10.63
C ARG A 38 10.01 10.64 -10.84
N ARG A 39 8.94 10.11 -10.25
CA ARG A 39 7.60 10.70 -10.33
C ARG A 39 7.56 12.09 -9.72
N LEU A 40 8.31 12.29 -8.63
CA LEU A 40 8.37 13.55 -7.90
C LEU A 40 9.39 14.54 -8.46
N GLY A 41 10.05 14.22 -9.58
CA GLY A 41 11.07 15.09 -10.18
C GLY A 41 12.36 15.18 -9.36
N ALA A 42 12.58 14.29 -8.39
CA ALA A 42 13.82 14.24 -7.64
C ALA A 42 14.95 13.74 -8.56
N ALA A 43 16.08 14.47 -8.59
CA ALA A 43 17.29 14.13 -9.33
C ALA A 43 18.06 12.94 -8.71
N LEU A 44 17.34 11.97 -8.15
CA LEU A 44 17.91 10.68 -7.76
C LEU A 44 18.32 9.94 -9.04
N THR A 45 19.28 9.02 -8.92
CA THR A 45 19.74 8.11 -9.98
C THR A 45 18.60 7.22 -10.46
N SER A 46 17.67 7.82 -11.20
CA SER A 46 16.35 7.25 -11.41
C SER A 46 16.47 6.13 -12.41
N LYS A 47 16.04 4.93 -11.99
CA LYS A 47 16.00 3.78 -12.88
C LYS A 47 15.15 4.12 -14.11
N PRO A 48 15.51 3.59 -15.29
CA PRO A 48 14.70 3.76 -16.47
C PRO A 48 13.29 3.22 -16.20
N THR A 49 12.31 3.96 -16.66
CA THR A 49 10.93 3.52 -16.67
C THR A 49 10.81 2.24 -17.50
N LYS A 50 10.13 1.22 -16.96
CA LYS A 50 9.90 -0.04 -17.68
C LYS A 50 8.42 -0.25 -17.98
N ILE A 51 8.13 -0.97 -19.06
CA ILE A 51 6.76 -1.40 -19.38
C ILE A 51 6.57 -2.80 -18.82
N ALA A 52 5.52 -2.97 -18.00
CA ALA A 52 5.11 -4.26 -17.47
C ALA A 52 3.84 -4.73 -18.17
N GLN A 53 3.91 -5.90 -18.81
CA GLN A 53 2.84 -6.43 -19.67
C GLN A 53 1.61 -6.93 -18.91
N ASN A 54 1.73 -7.20 -17.60
CA ASN A 54 0.64 -7.78 -16.79
C ASN A 54 0.68 -7.31 -15.33
N GLY A 55 0.88 -6.00 -15.12
CA GLY A 55 1.11 -5.43 -13.80
C GLY A 55 2.54 -5.62 -13.30
N TYR A 56 2.84 -5.04 -12.15
CA TYR A 56 4.18 -5.02 -11.57
C TYR A 56 4.44 -6.25 -10.71
N THR A 57 5.50 -6.98 -11.02
CA THR A 57 5.89 -8.19 -10.30
C THR A 57 7.29 -8.10 -9.75
N GLU A 58 7.51 -8.74 -8.60
CA GLU A 58 8.82 -8.89 -7.97
C GLU A 58 9.08 -10.36 -7.62
N SER A 59 10.34 -10.71 -7.43
CA SER A 59 10.75 -12.08 -7.12
C SER A 59 11.53 -12.15 -5.81
N ASN A 60 10.91 -11.71 -4.71
CA ASN A 60 11.57 -11.54 -3.41
C ASN A 60 10.89 -12.31 -2.25
N ILE A 61 9.94 -13.19 -2.56
CA ILE A 61 9.28 -14.07 -1.58
C ILE A 61 9.39 -15.54 -2.02
N CYS A 62 9.30 -16.47 -1.06
CA CYS A 62 9.30 -17.90 -1.35
C CYS A 62 7.90 -18.38 -1.77
N GLU A 63 7.86 -19.53 -2.44
CA GLU A 63 6.63 -20.13 -2.95
C GLU A 63 5.56 -20.37 -1.88
N HIS A 64 5.96 -20.83 -0.69
CA HIS A 64 5.03 -21.02 0.42
C HIS A 64 4.38 -19.71 0.89
N CYS A 65 5.15 -18.62 0.99
CA CYS A 65 4.59 -17.32 1.35
C CYS A 65 3.70 -16.77 0.23
N ASN A 66 4.07 -16.98 -1.03
CA ASN A 66 3.33 -16.50 -2.18
C ASN A 66 2.00 -17.22 -2.36
N ASN A 67 2.03 -18.55 -2.37
CA ASN A 67 0.88 -19.35 -2.76
C ASN A 67 0.00 -19.67 -1.55
N SER A 68 0.58 -20.19 -0.46
CA SER A 68 -0.18 -20.64 0.70
C SER A 68 -0.61 -19.47 1.59
N LEU A 69 0.32 -18.58 1.96
CA LEU A 69 0.02 -17.46 2.86
C LEU A 69 -0.71 -16.31 2.16
N LEU A 70 -0.14 -15.76 1.09
CA LEU A 70 -0.77 -14.66 0.34
C LEU A 70 -1.95 -15.16 -0.48
N GLY A 71 -1.70 -15.97 -1.51
CA GLY A 71 -2.70 -16.35 -2.51
C GLY A 71 -3.92 -17.08 -1.94
N THR A 72 -3.73 -18.03 -1.03
CA THR A 72 -4.84 -18.81 -0.46
C THR A 72 -5.46 -18.16 0.77
N TYR A 73 -4.66 -17.65 1.71
CA TYR A 73 -5.16 -17.28 3.04
C TYR A 73 -5.44 -15.78 3.23
N LEU A 74 -4.65 -14.87 2.62
CA LEU A 74 -4.77 -13.43 2.88
C LEU A 74 -5.40 -12.63 1.72
N ASP A 75 -4.93 -12.84 0.49
CA ASP A 75 -5.36 -12.09 -0.69
C ASP A 75 -6.87 -12.16 -1.01
N PRO A 76 -7.60 -13.27 -0.74
CA PRO A 76 -9.04 -13.30 -0.93
C PRO A 76 -9.77 -12.22 -0.11
N HIS A 77 -9.32 -11.94 1.10
CA HIS A 77 -9.92 -10.94 1.99
C HIS A 77 -9.62 -9.51 1.52
N LEU A 78 -8.39 -9.25 1.06
CA LEU A 78 -8.05 -7.98 0.42
C LEU A 78 -8.87 -7.75 -0.85
N THR A 79 -9.03 -8.80 -1.66
CA THR A 79 -9.83 -8.76 -2.88
C THR A 79 -11.28 -8.45 -2.59
N LYS A 80 -11.87 -9.12 -1.59
CA LYS A 80 -13.24 -8.87 -1.16
C LYS A 80 -13.42 -7.41 -0.75
N LEU A 81 -12.54 -6.88 0.13
CA LEU A 81 -12.60 -5.49 0.57
C LEU A 81 -12.58 -4.50 -0.61
N TYR A 82 -11.64 -4.67 -1.55
CA TYR A 82 -11.51 -3.78 -2.71
C TYR A 82 -12.73 -3.82 -3.62
N LYS A 83 -13.28 -5.02 -3.88
CA LYS A 83 -14.48 -5.20 -4.70
C LYS A 83 -15.74 -4.65 -4.03
N ASP A 84 -15.88 -4.86 -2.73
CA ASP A 84 -17.02 -4.34 -1.97
C ASP A 84 -17.00 -2.80 -1.97
N VAL A 85 -15.83 -2.17 -1.75
CA VAL A 85 -15.70 -0.71 -1.86
C VAL A 85 -16.03 -0.21 -3.26
N ASP A 86 -15.51 -0.87 -4.32
CA ASP A 86 -15.79 -0.47 -5.70
C ASP A 86 -17.30 -0.56 -6.02
N ARG A 87 -17.97 -1.61 -5.54
CA ARG A 87 -19.43 -1.77 -5.65
C ARG A 87 -20.18 -0.62 -4.97
N GLU A 88 -19.86 -0.31 -3.72
CA GLU A 88 -20.53 0.78 -3.00
C GLU A 88 -20.29 2.16 -3.64
N LEU A 89 -19.08 2.40 -4.18
CA LEU A 89 -18.79 3.60 -4.96
C LEU A 89 -19.60 3.66 -6.26
N GLY A 90 -19.83 2.51 -6.90
CA GLY A 90 -20.69 2.39 -8.07
C GLY A 90 -22.12 2.88 -7.79
N TYR A 91 -22.68 2.53 -6.63
CA TYR A 91 -24.00 2.99 -6.22
C TYR A 91 -24.05 4.47 -5.86
N LEU A 92 -23.00 5.00 -5.20
CA LEU A 92 -22.96 6.42 -4.83
C LEU A 92 -22.90 7.40 -6.01
N LYS A 93 -22.36 6.99 -7.16
CA LYS A 93 -22.40 7.82 -8.39
C LYS A 93 -23.82 8.25 -8.75
N PHE A 94 -24.82 7.51 -8.28
CA PHE A 94 -26.23 7.81 -8.48
C PHE A 94 -26.90 8.55 -7.31
N LEU A 95 -26.26 8.63 -6.13
CA LEU A 95 -26.92 9.04 -4.87
C LEU A 95 -26.25 10.20 -4.10
N GLY A 96 -25.10 10.72 -4.54
CA GLY A 96 -24.52 11.97 -3.99
C GLY A 96 -24.11 11.92 -2.50
N GLY A 97 -23.95 10.74 -1.90
CA GLY A 97 -23.70 10.57 -0.47
C GLY A 97 -22.28 10.93 -0.02
N GLY A 98 -22.16 11.48 1.20
CA GLY A 98 -20.89 11.89 1.82
C GLY A 98 -20.03 10.76 2.42
N SER A 99 -20.54 9.53 2.47
CA SER A 99 -19.81 8.33 2.90
C SER A 99 -20.42 7.05 2.33
N ILE A 100 -19.60 6.01 2.14
CA ILE A 100 -20.05 4.63 1.92
C ILE A 100 -19.95 3.81 3.21
N ILE A 101 -20.77 2.76 3.31
CA ILE A 101 -20.68 1.75 4.36
C ILE A 101 -20.41 0.40 3.72
N VAL A 102 -19.28 -0.21 4.05
CA VAL A 102 -18.90 -1.54 3.60
C VAL A 102 -19.05 -2.50 4.76
N ARG A 103 -19.91 -3.52 4.62
CA ARG A 103 -20.22 -4.49 5.68
C ARG A 103 -19.43 -5.78 5.50
N ASP A 104 -19.40 -6.58 6.56
CA ASP A 104 -18.85 -7.94 6.57
C ASP A 104 -17.38 -8.01 6.08
N VAL A 105 -16.55 -7.12 6.60
CA VAL A 105 -15.14 -7.01 6.23
C VAL A 105 -14.27 -7.73 7.24
N ASP A 106 -13.55 -8.77 6.80
CA ASP A 106 -12.42 -9.34 7.55
C ASP A 106 -11.20 -8.41 7.41
N LEU A 107 -11.24 -7.32 8.18
CA LEU A 107 -10.29 -6.22 8.03
C LEU A 107 -8.89 -6.66 8.42
N LYS A 108 -8.76 -7.47 9.47
CA LYS A 108 -7.45 -7.92 9.96
C LYS A 108 -6.72 -8.71 8.88
N LYS A 109 -7.36 -9.64 8.17
CA LYS A 109 -6.72 -10.38 7.07
C LYS A 109 -6.44 -9.49 5.84
N ALA A 110 -7.34 -8.58 5.47
CA ALA A 110 -7.11 -7.67 4.36
C ALA A 110 -5.86 -6.78 4.60
N ILE A 111 -5.72 -6.22 5.80
CA ILE A 111 -4.55 -5.40 6.16
C ILE A 111 -3.28 -6.26 6.27
N ARG A 112 -3.37 -7.50 6.75
CA ARG A 112 -2.25 -8.46 6.71
C ARG A 112 -1.79 -8.73 5.29
N ALA A 113 -2.71 -8.88 4.33
CA ALA A 113 -2.35 -9.04 2.92
C ALA A 113 -1.58 -7.81 2.38
N ALA A 114 -2.10 -6.59 2.60
CA ALA A 114 -1.42 -5.36 2.19
C ALA A 114 -0.03 -5.21 2.84
N SER A 115 0.10 -5.59 4.12
CA SER A 115 1.38 -5.61 4.84
C SER A 115 2.38 -6.60 4.23
N ALA A 116 1.90 -7.77 3.79
CA ALA A 116 2.72 -8.78 3.15
C ALA A 116 3.20 -8.33 1.76
N HIS A 117 2.36 -7.65 0.97
CA HIS A 117 2.75 -7.02 -0.30
C HIS A 117 3.80 -5.91 -0.13
N LEU A 118 3.69 -5.10 0.93
CA LEU A 118 4.74 -4.13 1.31
C LEU A 118 6.09 -4.80 1.58
N LEU A 119 6.08 -5.91 2.32
CA LEU A 119 7.29 -6.69 2.58
C LEU A 119 7.82 -7.33 1.29
N ALA A 120 6.96 -7.85 0.42
CA ALA A 120 7.33 -8.51 -0.83
C ALA A 120 8.05 -7.57 -1.82
N TYR A 121 7.77 -6.27 -1.76
CA TYR A 121 8.39 -5.26 -2.63
C TYR A 121 9.90 -5.07 -2.42
N SER A 122 10.39 -5.13 -1.19
CA SER A 122 11.80 -4.81 -0.88
C SER A 122 12.78 -5.70 -1.67
N LYS A 123 13.91 -5.18 -2.17
CA LYS A 123 14.89 -6.06 -2.86
C LYS A 123 15.65 -6.97 -1.90
N GLN A 124 15.71 -6.57 -0.63
CA GLN A 124 16.40 -7.31 0.42
C GLN A 124 15.46 -7.55 1.60
N ALA A 125 15.66 -8.68 2.26
CA ALA A 125 14.96 -9.01 3.49
C ALA A 125 15.54 -8.18 4.65
N HIS A 126 15.00 -6.99 4.88
CA HIS A 126 15.36 -6.11 5.99
C HIS A 126 14.89 -6.71 7.34
N TYR A 127 15.64 -7.69 7.86
CA TYR A 127 15.27 -8.43 9.07
C TYR A 127 15.47 -7.62 10.36
N LYS A 128 16.41 -6.64 10.35
CA LYS A 128 16.68 -5.75 11.49
C LYS A 128 15.86 -4.47 11.50
N ALA A 129 15.24 -4.09 10.38
CA ALA A 129 14.46 -2.85 10.31
C ALA A 129 13.20 -2.96 11.20
N PRO A 130 12.98 -2.04 12.16
CA PRO A 130 11.84 -2.09 13.08
C PRO A 130 10.48 -2.20 12.37
N ILE A 131 10.27 -1.37 11.35
CA ILE A 131 9.06 -1.38 10.50
C ILE A 131 8.81 -2.75 9.86
N ALA A 132 9.83 -3.35 9.24
CA ALA A 132 9.69 -4.65 8.59
C ALA A 132 9.45 -5.78 9.60
N ARG A 133 10.03 -5.70 10.81
CA ARG A 133 9.77 -6.66 11.90
C ARG A 133 8.32 -6.58 12.36
N ASP A 134 7.81 -5.36 12.56
CA ASP A 134 6.46 -5.14 13.06
C ASP A 134 5.41 -5.52 12.00
N LEU A 135 5.66 -5.24 10.72
CA LEU A 135 4.82 -5.74 9.62
C LEU A 135 4.84 -7.27 9.54
N ARG A 136 5.99 -7.95 9.70
CA ARG A 136 6.03 -9.43 9.74
C ARG A 136 5.22 -9.98 10.91
N ARG A 137 5.32 -9.35 12.09
CA ARG A 137 4.53 -9.74 13.27
C ARG A 137 3.04 -9.61 12.98
N LEU A 138 2.63 -8.52 12.34
CA LEU A 138 1.25 -8.32 11.90
C LEU A 138 0.82 -9.41 10.93
N VAL A 139 1.60 -9.69 9.89
CA VAL A 139 1.32 -10.71 8.86
C VAL A 139 1.13 -12.10 9.47
N PHE A 140 2.05 -12.57 10.32
CA PHE A 140 2.01 -13.93 10.85
C PHE A 140 1.10 -14.10 12.06
N LYS A 141 1.13 -13.14 13.00
CA LYS A 141 0.45 -13.27 14.30
C LYS A 141 -0.87 -12.51 14.38
N GLY A 142 -1.22 -11.73 13.36
CA GLY A 142 -2.36 -10.80 13.41
C GLY A 142 -2.20 -9.70 14.47
N LYS A 143 -1.04 -9.59 15.12
CA LYS A 143 -0.81 -8.71 16.25
C LYS A 143 -0.12 -7.42 15.80
N ARG A 144 -0.85 -6.32 15.88
CA ARG A 144 -0.33 -4.96 15.65
C ARG A 144 0.68 -4.58 16.75
N SER A 145 1.73 -3.87 16.35
CA SER A 145 2.64 -3.21 17.29
C SER A 145 1.98 -1.93 17.80
N PRO A 146 2.06 -1.59 19.10
CA PRO A 146 1.52 -0.31 19.60
C PRO A 146 2.09 0.92 18.87
N ARG A 147 3.31 0.82 18.34
CA ARG A 147 3.98 1.85 17.54
C ARG A 147 3.42 2.03 16.12
N LEU A 148 2.60 1.08 15.66
CA LEU A 148 2.08 1.03 14.30
C LEU A 148 0.65 1.56 14.26
N ARG A 149 0.45 2.70 13.61
CA ARG A 149 -0.87 3.24 13.28
C ARG A 149 -1.25 2.90 11.84
N ILE A 150 -2.50 2.54 11.62
CA ILE A 150 -2.98 2.08 10.31
C ILE A 150 -4.15 2.96 9.88
N GLY A 151 -4.02 3.59 8.72
CA GLY A 151 -5.06 4.41 8.11
C GLY A 151 -5.54 3.81 6.80
N ILE A 152 -6.84 3.94 6.52
CA ILE A 152 -7.44 3.54 5.25
C ILE A 152 -8.27 4.69 4.69
N TRP A 153 -8.21 4.93 3.38
CA TRP A 153 -9.00 5.96 2.71
C TRP A 153 -9.34 5.58 1.28
N LEU A 154 -10.28 6.30 0.67
CA LEU A 154 -10.62 6.15 -0.73
C LEU A 154 -9.53 6.71 -1.64
N PHE A 155 -9.13 5.93 -2.62
CA PHE A 155 -8.13 6.28 -3.62
C PHE A 155 -8.70 6.05 -5.03
N PRO A 156 -9.55 6.96 -5.54
CA PRO A 156 -10.27 6.79 -6.81
C PRO A 156 -9.40 7.09 -8.04
N TYR A 157 -8.13 6.67 -8.04
CA TYR A 157 -7.17 6.98 -9.10
C TYR A 157 -6.66 5.71 -9.79
N LYS A 158 -6.36 5.81 -11.09
CA LYS A 158 -5.87 4.69 -11.92
C LYS A 158 -4.43 4.26 -11.59
N ASP A 159 -3.71 5.14 -10.90
CA ASP A 159 -2.34 4.96 -10.47
C ASP A 159 -2.26 3.85 -9.40
N GLN A 160 -1.10 3.25 -9.29
CA GLN A 160 -0.76 2.36 -8.20
C GLN A 160 0.53 2.84 -7.60
N VAL A 161 0.58 2.90 -6.28
CA VAL A 161 1.76 3.36 -5.56
C VAL A 161 2.00 2.46 -4.38
N LEU A 162 3.24 2.04 -4.24
CA LEU A 162 3.72 1.40 -3.03
C LEU A 162 4.87 2.23 -2.51
N LEU A 163 4.73 2.70 -1.28
CA LEU A 163 5.77 3.41 -0.53
C LEU A 163 6.24 2.50 0.60
N ASN A 164 7.54 2.42 0.76
CA ASN A 164 8.18 1.61 1.76
C ASN A 164 9.11 2.47 2.59
N SER A 165 8.74 2.68 3.85
CA SER A 165 9.62 3.27 4.88
C SER A 165 10.14 4.65 4.50
N VAL A 166 9.23 5.54 4.10
CA VAL A 166 9.54 6.94 3.77
C VAL A 166 9.45 7.79 5.03
N GLY A 167 10.44 8.66 5.24
CA GLY A 167 10.43 9.62 6.35
C GLY A 167 9.60 10.86 5.99
N ILE A 168 8.74 11.33 6.88
CA ILE A 168 8.02 12.60 6.72
C ILE A 168 8.29 13.46 7.95
N ALA A 169 8.71 14.69 7.72
CA ALA A 169 8.89 15.69 8.77
C ALA A 169 8.27 17.02 8.34
N SER A 170 7.84 17.83 9.32
CA SER A 170 7.43 19.21 9.06
C SER A 170 8.54 20.16 9.51
N ILE A 171 8.96 21.05 8.62
CA ILE A 171 10.05 22.00 8.90
C ILE A 171 9.58 23.08 9.88
N LEU A 172 8.34 23.55 9.75
CA LEU A 172 7.86 24.74 10.46
C LEU A 172 7.02 24.44 11.72
N LYS A 173 6.48 23.23 11.86
CA LYS A 173 5.49 22.91 12.92
C LYS A 173 6.05 22.09 14.09
N GLY A 174 7.37 21.91 14.18
CA GLY A 174 7.99 21.11 15.26
C GLY A 174 7.48 19.66 15.34
N VAL A 175 6.93 19.13 14.24
CA VAL A 175 6.27 17.82 14.21
C VAL A 175 7.33 16.74 14.24
N THR A 176 7.21 15.82 15.20
CA THR A 176 8.05 14.62 15.30
C THR A 176 8.06 13.88 13.96
N PRO A 177 9.24 13.65 13.37
CA PRO A 177 9.35 12.89 12.13
C PRO A 177 8.66 11.53 12.27
N ILE A 178 7.91 11.15 11.24
CA ILE A 178 7.27 9.84 11.16
C ILE A 178 7.89 9.00 10.04
N THR A 179 7.80 7.69 10.17
CA THR A 179 8.04 6.79 9.05
C THR A 179 6.72 6.25 8.53
N ILE A 180 6.46 6.39 7.24
CA ILE A 180 5.24 5.90 6.59
C ILE A 180 5.56 4.91 5.48
N SER A 181 4.80 3.82 5.44
CA SER A 181 4.62 2.98 4.26
C SER A 181 3.19 3.11 3.77
N ALA A 182 2.96 3.00 2.47
CA ALA A 182 1.63 3.10 1.90
C ALA A 182 1.44 2.12 0.75
N TYR A 183 0.24 1.56 0.67
CA TYR A 183 -0.21 0.67 -0.39
C TYR A 183 -1.46 1.28 -1.03
N LYS A 184 -1.33 1.81 -2.24
CA LYS A 184 -2.34 2.63 -2.92
C LYS A 184 -2.68 2.00 -4.27
N THR A 185 -3.93 1.60 -4.46
CA THR A 185 -4.44 1.14 -5.76
C THR A 185 -5.95 1.33 -5.76
N TYR A 186 -6.55 1.64 -6.91
CA TYR A 186 -8.01 1.79 -6.98
C TYR A 186 -8.76 0.61 -6.32
N PRO A 187 -9.78 0.83 -5.47
CA PRO A 187 -10.33 2.13 -5.03
C PRO A 187 -9.83 2.58 -3.65
N LEU A 188 -8.81 1.95 -3.08
CA LEU A 188 -8.38 2.17 -1.69
C LEU A 188 -6.90 2.47 -1.55
N ALA A 189 -6.57 3.17 -0.48
CA ALA A 189 -5.22 3.30 -0.03
C ALA A 189 -5.12 2.98 1.46
N ILE A 190 -4.02 2.32 1.83
CA ILE A 190 -3.72 1.89 3.19
C ILE A 190 -2.36 2.44 3.57
N ALA A 191 -2.27 3.13 4.69
CA ALA A 191 -1.03 3.66 5.25
C ALA A 191 -0.67 2.95 6.55
N PHE A 192 0.62 2.79 6.77
CA PHE A 192 1.24 2.22 7.95
C PHE A 192 2.24 3.24 8.49
N VAL A 193 1.90 3.89 9.59
CA VAL A 193 2.71 4.93 10.23
C VAL A 193 3.39 4.37 11.46
N PHE A 194 4.68 4.60 11.58
CA PHE A 194 5.53 4.07 12.65
C PHE A 194 6.13 5.20 13.47
N ASP A 195 6.41 4.86 14.72
CA ASP A 195 7.31 5.60 15.63
C ASP A 195 6.79 6.96 16.09
N ASN A 196 5.48 7.14 16.03
CA ASN A 196 4.82 8.27 16.66
C ASN A 196 3.45 7.86 17.23
N PRO A 197 3.37 7.52 18.53
CA PRO A 197 2.14 7.09 19.16
C PRO A 197 1.13 8.22 19.32
N THR A 198 1.49 9.49 19.09
CA THR A 198 0.56 10.63 19.13
C THR A 198 0.18 11.14 17.74
N TYR A 199 0.70 10.48 16.68
CA TYR A 199 0.40 10.87 15.31
C TYR A 199 -1.09 10.75 15.00
N THR A 200 -1.64 11.80 14.40
CA THR A 200 -2.99 11.83 13.86
C THR A 200 -2.91 12.04 12.36
N PHE A 201 -3.74 11.31 11.60
CA PHE A 201 -3.80 11.50 10.16
C PHE A 201 -4.34 12.90 9.85
N PRO A 202 -3.71 13.66 8.92
CA PRO A 202 -4.09 15.06 8.69
C PRO A 202 -5.41 15.23 7.93
N PHE A 203 -6.01 14.14 7.43
CA PHE A 203 -7.25 14.18 6.67
C PHE A 203 -8.39 13.50 7.41
N LYS A 204 -9.53 14.18 7.51
CA LYS A 204 -10.76 13.63 8.09
C LYS A 204 -11.29 12.39 7.35
N SER A 205 -10.95 12.25 6.07
CA SER A 205 -11.35 11.09 5.26
C SER A 205 -10.43 9.88 5.37
N VAL A 206 -9.33 9.99 6.12
CA VAL A 206 -8.53 8.83 6.52
C VAL A 206 -9.14 8.23 7.78
N LEU A 207 -9.71 7.03 7.63
CA LEU A 207 -10.21 6.24 8.74
C LEU A 207 -9.02 5.55 9.42
N GLU A 208 -8.75 5.90 10.68
CA GLU A 208 -7.79 5.16 11.49
C GLU A 208 -8.42 3.85 11.99
N ILE A 209 -7.78 2.73 11.67
CA ILE A 209 -8.26 1.37 11.97
C ILE A 209 -7.33 0.61 12.92
N SER A 210 -6.42 1.32 13.60
CA SER A 210 -5.47 0.75 14.55
C SER A 210 -6.17 -0.06 15.66
N ASN A 211 -7.29 0.45 16.17
CA ASN A 211 -8.04 -0.14 17.28
C ASN A 211 -8.83 -1.39 16.87
N CYS A 212 -9.10 -1.58 15.58
CA CYS A 212 -9.77 -2.80 15.09
C CYS A 212 -8.94 -4.07 15.33
N PHE A 213 -7.63 -3.94 15.59
CA PHE A 213 -6.75 -5.06 15.94
C PHE A 213 -6.82 -5.48 17.42
N GLU A 214 -7.50 -4.69 18.25
CA GLU A 214 -7.72 -4.99 19.67
C GLU A 214 -9.11 -5.57 19.93
N MET A 215 -10.01 -5.45 18.96
CA MET A 215 -11.36 -6.01 19.04
C MET A 215 -11.34 -7.55 18.91
N PRO A 216 -12.22 -8.25 19.63
CA PRO A 216 -12.35 -9.71 19.52
C PRO A 216 -12.85 -10.11 18.14
N ASP A 217 -13.76 -9.33 17.55
CA ASP A 217 -14.35 -9.62 16.25
C ASP A 217 -13.35 -9.38 15.12
N ASP A 218 -13.34 -10.30 14.16
CA ASP A 218 -12.56 -10.18 12.93
C ASP A 218 -13.35 -9.48 11.82
N ILE A 219 -14.69 -9.51 11.91
CA ILE A 219 -15.61 -8.97 10.91
C ILE A 219 -16.13 -7.63 11.40
N VAL A 220 -15.96 -6.59 10.57
CA VAL A 220 -16.37 -5.22 10.90
C VAL A 220 -17.12 -4.56 9.75
N SER A 221 -17.83 -3.47 10.07
CA SER A 221 -18.35 -2.54 9.08
C SER A 221 -17.45 -1.30 9.01
N LEU A 222 -17.11 -0.87 7.80
CA LEU A 222 -16.29 0.31 7.54
C LEU A 222 -17.15 1.44 7.01
N ARG A 223 -17.07 2.62 7.62
CA ARG A 223 -17.61 3.86 7.06
C ARG A 223 -16.49 4.67 6.45
N LEU A 224 -16.49 4.81 5.13
CA LEU A 224 -15.46 5.55 4.40
C LEU A 224 -16.04 6.85 3.85
N MET A 225 -15.42 7.98 4.17
CA MET A 225 -15.84 9.29 3.68
C MET A 225 -15.51 9.43 2.19
N THR A 226 -16.47 9.92 1.40
CA THR A 226 -16.30 10.18 -0.04
C THR A 226 -15.82 11.60 -0.31
N VAL A 227 -16.02 12.51 0.65
CA VAL A 227 -15.59 13.90 0.61
C VAL A 227 -15.11 14.37 1.99
N PRO A 228 -14.03 15.18 2.08
CA PRO A 228 -13.11 15.52 1.00
C PRO A 228 -12.20 14.33 0.64
N LEU A 229 -11.78 14.22 -0.62
CA LEU A 229 -10.83 13.18 -1.03
C LEU A 229 -9.43 13.54 -0.53
N VAL A 230 -8.68 12.52 -0.12
CA VAL A 230 -7.25 12.65 0.15
C VAL A 230 -6.53 12.92 -1.17
N HIS A 231 -5.59 13.86 -1.15
CA HIS A 231 -4.83 14.23 -2.34
C HIS A 231 -4.11 13.00 -2.94
N GLN A 232 -4.12 12.88 -4.27
CA GLN A 232 -3.58 11.72 -4.98
C GLN A 232 -2.11 11.43 -4.64
N LEU A 233 -1.33 12.49 -4.38
CA LEU A 233 0.11 12.38 -4.08
C LEU A 233 0.41 12.28 -2.59
N TRP A 234 -0.58 12.23 -1.70
CA TRP A 234 -0.27 11.99 -0.28
C TRP A 234 -0.09 10.48 -0.02
N PRO A 235 0.97 10.05 0.70
CA PRO A 235 1.96 10.85 1.42
C PRO A 235 3.29 11.09 0.66
N GLU A 236 3.36 10.80 -0.63
CA GLU A 236 4.54 10.98 -1.49
C GLU A 236 5.03 12.43 -1.58
N ALA A 237 4.08 13.36 -1.63
CA ALA A 237 4.30 14.79 -1.67
C ALA A 237 3.66 15.43 -0.42
N PRO A 238 4.42 16.22 0.35
CA PRO A 238 3.88 16.91 1.52
C PRO A 238 2.90 18.00 1.07
N LEU A 239 1.86 18.27 1.88
CA LEU A 239 0.84 19.29 1.57
C LEU A 239 1.27 20.74 1.91
N ASP A 240 2.22 20.90 2.84
CA ASP A 240 2.70 22.18 3.39
C ASP A 240 4.25 22.27 3.28
N SER A 241 4.90 23.02 4.18
CA SER A 241 6.34 23.05 4.51
C SER A 241 6.91 21.71 5.04
N GLY A 242 6.37 20.59 4.57
CA GLY A 242 6.86 19.26 4.90
C GLY A 242 8.03 18.89 4.01
N MET A 243 8.87 17.99 4.51
CA MET A 243 9.86 17.30 3.71
C MET A 243 9.57 15.81 3.72
N VAL A 244 9.89 15.17 2.60
CA VAL A 244 9.79 13.72 2.45
C VAL A 244 11.18 13.18 2.20
N LEU A 245 11.67 12.37 3.12
CA LEU A 245 12.99 11.75 3.07
C LEU A 245 12.84 10.34 2.47
N MET A 246 13.41 10.15 1.29
CA MET A 246 13.37 8.89 0.56
C MET A 246 14.79 8.36 0.36
N HIS A 247 14.94 7.04 0.49
CA HIS A 247 16.13 6.32 0.09
C HIS A 247 15.92 5.68 -1.30
N ASN A 248 17.01 5.21 -1.91
CA ASN A 248 16.93 4.41 -3.13
C ASN A 248 16.13 3.15 -2.82
N GLU A 249 15.00 2.92 -3.51
CA GLU A 249 13.98 1.87 -3.23
C GLU A 249 12.83 2.26 -2.28
N SER A 250 12.65 3.54 -1.95
CA SER A 250 11.53 3.99 -1.11
C SER A 250 10.15 3.79 -1.71
N GLY A 251 10.02 3.51 -3.01
CA GLY A 251 8.72 3.17 -3.57
C GLY A 251 8.68 2.98 -5.07
N VAL A 252 7.57 2.41 -5.52
CA VAL A 252 7.26 2.21 -6.92
C VAL A 252 5.94 2.89 -7.25
N HIS A 253 5.91 3.52 -8.41
CA HIS A 253 4.70 4.04 -9.01
C HIS A 253 4.43 3.31 -10.32
N THR A 254 3.17 2.95 -10.55
CA THR A 254 2.74 2.40 -11.82
C THR A 254 1.47 3.07 -12.32
N GLN A 255 1.40 3.33 -13.61
CA GLN A 255 0.23 3.91 -14.26
C GLN A 255 -0.11 3.13 -15.53
N PRO A 256 -1.38 3.10 -15.98
CA PRO A 256 -1.73 2.49 -17.26
C PRO A 256 -0.88 3.08 -18.38
N TYR A 257 -0.28 2.22 -19.20
CA TYR A 257 0.41 2.64 -20.40
C TYR A 257 -0.61 2.81 -21.51
N MET A 258 -0.83 4.06 -21.95
CA MET A 258 -1.61 4.35 -23.15
C MET A 258 -0.63 4.62 -24.27
N ASN A 259 -0.70 3.81 -25.34
CA ASN A 259 0.05 4.07 -26.56
C ASN A 259 -0.65 5.22 -27.27
N LEU A 260 -0.29 6.46 -26.92
CA LEU A 260 -0.75 7.63 -27.65
C LEU A 260 -0.06 7.57 -29.01
N LYS A 261 -0.75 7.00 -30.01
CA LYS A 261 -0.39 7.26 -31.40
C LYS A 261 -0.51 8.77 -31.58
N GLN A 262 0.62 9.45 -31.73
CA GLN A 262 0.62 10.81 -32.23
C GLN A 262 0.09 10.71 -33.65
N TYR A 263 -1.16 11.13 -33.85
CA TYR A 263 -1.64 11.38 -35.20
C TYR A 263 -0.86 12.60 -35.71
N PRO A 264 -0.15 12.49 -36.84
CA PRO A 264 0.43 13.65 -37.48
C PRO A 264 -0.74 14.51 -37.95
N TYR A 265 -0.97 15.62 -37.26
CA TYR A 265 -1.69 16.76 -37.82
C TYR A 265 -0.67 17.66 -38.50
#